data_AF-J9E639-F1
#
_entry.id   AF-J9E639-F1
#
_cell.length_a   1.000
_cell.length_b   1.000
_cell.length_c   1.000
_cell.angle_alpha   90.00
_cell.angle_beta   90.00
_cell.angle_gamma   90.00
#
_symmetry.space_group_name_H-M   'P 1'
#
loop_
_entity.id
_entity.type
_entity.pdbx_description
1 polymer ?
#
loop_
_entity_poly.entity_id
_entity_poly.type
_entity_poly.pdbx_seq_one_letter_code
_entity_poly.pdbx_strand_id
1 'polypeptide(L)' 'MSDLYEVREDFSLQFVRKGKVPVIELSKYFSKVSEFQKRFREIPQLRQLKRLKVEGDVYFGHRVVLK' A
#
# COMPACT_ATOMS: atom_id res chain seq x y z
N MET A 1 1.81 3.44 8.63
CA MET A 1 1.35 4.35 7.56
C MET A 1 2.25 4.15 6.35
N SER A 2 1.71 4.13 5.11
CA SER A 2 2.55 3.96 3.91
C SER A 2 3.42 5.18 3.68
N ASP A 3 4.56 4.99 3.04
CA ASP A 3 5.55 6.02 2.72
C ASP A 3 5.19 6.93 1.52
N LEU A 4 3.94 6.87 1.03
CA LEU A 4 3.45 7.64 -0.13
C LEU A 4 2.79 8.99 0.21
N TYR A 5 2.32 9.14 1.44
CA TYR A 5 1.57 10.32 1.87
C TYR A 5 2.20 10.89 3.14
N GLU A 6 2.32 12.21 3.19
CA GLU A 6 2.67 12.93 4.41
C GLU A 6 1.45 13.68 4.92
N VAL A 7 1.30 13.69 6.24
CA VAL A 7 0.29 14.47 6.95
C VAL A 7 0.87 15.87 7.15
N ARG A 8 0.21 16.88 6.60
CA ARG A 8 0.58 18.30 6.80
C ARG A 8 0.03 18.82 8.13
N GLU A 9 0.51 19.99 8.54
CA GLU A 9 0.09 20.68 9.78
C GLU A 9 -1.41 21.01 9.80
N ASP A 10 -2.03 21.16 8.63
CA ASP A 10 -3.48 21.37 8.45
C ASP A 10 -4.28 20.05 8.44
N PHE A 11 -3.64 18.93 8.81
CA PHE A 11 -4.19 17.58 8.76
C PHE A 11 -4.57 17.09 7.35
N SER A 12 -4.13 17.78 6.28
CA SER A 12 -4.31 17.30 4.92
C SER A 12 -3.30 16.20 4.59
N LEU A 13 -3.73 15.23 3.76
CA LEU A 13 -2.85 14.20 3.22
C LEU A 13 -2.30 14.66 1.87
N GLN A 14 -0.99 14.85 1.78
CA GLN A 14 -0.32 15.21 0.52
C GLN A 14 0.42 14.01 -0.05
N PHE A 15 0.21 13.74 -1.34
CA PHE A 15 1.04 12.82 -2.11
C PHE A 15 2.42 13.45 -2.34
N VAL A 16 3.48 12.82 -1.82
CA VAL A 16 4.83 13.43 -1.77
C VAL A 16 5.78 13.01 -2.88
N ARG A 17 5.37 12.07 -3.73
CA ARG A 17 6.20 11.57 -4.84
C ARG A 17 5.99 12.40 -6.11
N LYS A 18 7.09 12.67 -6.83
CA LYS A 18 7.03 13.13 -8.24
C LYS A 18 6.51 12.01 -9.14
N GLY A 19 5.33 12.19 -9.72
CA GLY A 19 4.72 11.25 -10.66
C GLY A 19 3.23 11.03 -10.39
N LYS A 20 2.67 9.96 -10.96
CA LYS A 20 1.29 9.56 -10.72
C LYS A 20 1.18 8.66 -9.51
N VAL A 21 0.02 8.68 -8.85
CA VAL A 21 -0.36 7.74 -7.80
C VAL A 21 -0.29 6.31 -8.37
N PRO A 22 0.32 5.35 -7.66
CA PRO A 22 0.37 3.98 -8.14
C PRO A 22 -1.02 3.37 -8.22
N VAL A 23 -1.24 2.52 -9.22
CA VAL A 23 -2.48 1.75 -9.35
C VAL A 23 -2.34 0.50 -8.49
N ILE A 24 -3.24 0.30 -7.52
CA ILE A 24 -3.24 -0.86 -6.63
C ILE A 24 -4.54 -1.64 -6.82
N GLU A 25 -4.42 -2.86 -7.29
CA GLU A 25 -5.51 -3.79 -7.55
C GLU A 25 -5.33 -5.02 -6.64
N LEU A 26 -6.19 -5.13 -5.62
CA LEU A 26 -6.19 -6.25 -4.69
C LEU A 26 -7.41 -7.13 -4.96
N SER A 27 -7.21 -8.44 -4.94
CA SER A 27 -8.31 -9.40 -5.12
C SER A 27 -9.30 -9.39 -3.95
N LYS A 28 -10.41 -10.13 -4.12
CA LYS A 28 -11.49 -10.28 -3.12
C LYS A 28 -11.01 -10.72 -1.72
N TYR A 29 -9.86 -11.39 -1.62
CA TYR A 29 -9.27 -11.82 -0.35
C TYR A 29 -8.85 -10.66 0.55
N PHE A 30 -8.70 -9.45 0.00
CA PHE A 30 -8.31 -8.23 0.72
C PHE A 30 -9.50 -7.28 0.95
N SER A 31 -10.73 -7.69 0.61
CA SER A 31 -11.93 -6.85 0.73
C SER A 31 -12.33 -6.53 2.18
N LYS A 32 -12.10 -7.47 3.11
CA LYS A 32 -12.36 -7.26 4.53
C LYS A 32 -11.14 -6.65 5.20
N VAL A 33 -11.33 -5.60 5.99
CA VAL A 33 -10.25 -4.92 6.73
C VAL A 33 -9.47 -5.89 7.62
N SER A 34 -10.16 -6.84 8.26
CA SER A 34 -9.54 -7.88 9.09
C SER A 34 -8.63 -8.81 8.29
N GLU A 35 -9.03 -9.20 7.09
CA GLU A 35 -8.22 -10.05 6.22
C GLU A 35 -7.05 -9.27 5.63
N PHE A 36 -7.26 -8.02 5.24
CA PHE A 36 -6.19 -7.12 4.81
C PHE A 36 -5.10 -7.00 5.87
N GLN A 37 -5.47 -6.73 7.14
CA GLN A 37 -4.51 -6.60 8.24
C GLN A 37 -3.77 -7.91 8.57
N LYS A 38 -4.43 -9.07 8.45
CA LYS A 38 -3.76 -10.37 8.64
C LYS A 38 -2.72 -10.63 7.55
N ARG A 39 -3.04 -10.24 6.31
CA ARG A 39 -2.23 -10.51 5.12
C ARG A 39 -1.10 -9.50 4.95
N PHE A 40 -1.30 -8.26 5.39
CA PHE A 40 -0.27 -7.24 5.47
C PHE A 40 0.16 -7.04 6.92
N ARG A 41 1.17 -7.80 7.36
CA ARG A 41 1.75 -7.64 8.71
C ARG A 41 2.36 -6.25 8.92
N GLU A 42 2.89 -5.68 7.84
CA GLU A 42 3.41 -4.32 7.79
C GLU A 42 3.01 -3.70 6.44
N ILE A 43 2.83 -2.38 6.39
CA ILE A 43 2.60 -1.69 5.13
C ILE A 43 3.92 -1.68 4.34
N PRO A 44 3.97 -2.28 3.14
CA PRO A 44 5.18 -2.31 2.35
C PRO A 44 5.62 -0.91 1.93
N GLN A 45 6.89 -0.77 1.57
CA GLN A 45 7.39 0.43 0.92
C GLN A 45 6.88 0.50 -0.51
N LEU A 46 6.12 1.55 -0.84
CA LEU A 46 5.45 1.73 -2.14
C LEU A 46 6.09 2.84 -2.98
N ARG A 47 7.17 3.47 -2.50
CA ARG A 47 7.84 4.63 -3.12
C ARG A 47 8.17 4.50 -4.60
N GLN A 48 8.51 3.30 -5.09
CA GLN A 48 8.93 3.11 -6.48
C GLN A 48 7.82 2.52 -7.37
N LEU A 49 6.81 1.91 -6.75
CA LEU A 49 5.73 1.18 -7.39
C LEU A 49 4.98 2.01 -8.44
N LYS A 50 4.71 1.43 -9.61
CA LYS A 50 3.80 2.01 -10.61
C LYS A 50 2.43 1.32 -10.62
N ARG A 51 2.41 0.00 -10.55
CA ARG A 51 1.20 -0.83 -10.49
C ARG A 51 1.47 -2.05 -9.62
N LEU A 52 0.54 -2.36 -8.73
CA LEU A 52 0.50 -3.60 -7.97
C LEU A 52 -0.82 -4.32 -8.29
N LYS A 53 -0.73 -5.57 -8.72
CA LYS A 53 -1.88 -6.45 -8.89
C LYS A 53 -1.64 -7.72 -8.08
N VAL A 54 -2.51 -8.01 -7.13
CA VAL A 54 -2.41 -9.19 -6.26
C VAL A 54 -3.64 -10.06 -6.46
N GLU A 55 -3.44 -11.21 -7.10
CA GLU A 55 -4.47 -12.20 -7.35
C GLU A 55 -4.25 -13.43 -6.46
N GLY A 56 -5.32 -13.95 -5.86
CA GLY A 56 -5.27 -15.13 -5.01
C GLY A 56 -4.95 -14.86 -3.54
N ASP A 57 -4.57 -15.94 -2.86
CA ASP A 57 -4.35 -16.01 -1.40
C ASP A 57 -2.89 -15.67 -1.06
N VAL A 58 -2.57 -14.37 -1.02
CA VAL A 58 -1.20 -13.87 -0.82
C VAL A 58 -1.03 -13.25 0.57
N TYR A 59 0.15 -13.46 1.16
CA TYR A 59 0.56 -12.90 2.44
C TYR A 59 1.87 -12.12 2.28
N PHE A 60 1.89 -10.90 2.80
CA PHE A 60 3.03 -10.01 2.85
C PHE A 60 3.68 -10.06 4.23
N GLY A 61 4.97 -10.36 4.24
CA GLY A 61 5.80 -10.38 5.45
C GLY A 61 6.20 -8.98 5.92
N HIS A 62 7.18 -8.94 6.83
CA HIS A 62 7.76 -7.69 7.32
C HIS A 62 8.78 -7.14 6.33
N ARG A 63 8.94 -5.80 6.29
CA ARG A 63 9.92 -5.08 5.45
C ARG A 63 9.85 -5.41 3.95
N VAL A 64 8.64 -5.65 3.43
CA VAL A 64 8.46 -5.86 2.00
C VAL A 64 8.65 -4.54 1.25
N VAL A 65 9.45 -4.58 0.19
CA VAL A 65 9.68 -3.45 -0.72
C VAL A 65 9.08 -3.77 -2.07
N LEU A 66 8.12 -2.96 -2.51
CA LEU A 66 7.47 -3.10 -3.82
C LEU A 66 7.99 -2.01 -4.75
N LYS A 67 8.50 -2.42 -5.91
CA LYS A 67 9.13 -1.54 -6.91
C LYS A 67 8.33 -1.48 -8.20
#